data_AF-A0A538A291-F1
#
_entry.id   AF-A0A538A291-F1
#
_cell.length_a   1.000
_cell.length_b   1.000
_cell.length_c   1.000
_cell.angle_alpha   90.00
_cell.angle_beta   90.00
_cell.angle_gamma   90.00
#
_symmetry.space_group_name_H-M   'P 1'
#
loop_
_entity.id
_entity.type
_entity.pdbx_description
1 polymer ?
#
loop_
_entity_poly.entity_id
_entity_poly.type
_entity_poly.pdbx_seq_one_letter_code
_entity_poly.pdbx_strand_id
1 'polypeptide(L)' 'MYDIYQATAPGGEDFAKPTYTSDPGVTSFGTPPLPDDAAYYFVVRARDKAGNRDTNRVERVGMNLCV' A
#
# COMPACT_ATOMS: atom_id res chain seq x y z
N MET A 1 -11.63 -3.29 5.12
CA MET A 1 -10.35 -3.86 4.64
C MET A 1 -9.51 -2.71 4.11
N TYR A 2 -8.20 -2.91 3.93
CA TYR A 2 -7.33 -1.90 3.34
C TYR A 2 -6.74 -2.39 2.03
N ASP A 3 -6.83 -1.56 1.01
CA ASP A 3 -6.12 -1.66 -0.25
C ASP A 3 -4.77 -0.98 -0.10
N ILE A 4 -3.70 -1.72 -0.36
CA ILE A 4 -2.33 -1.24 -0.30
C ILE A 4 -1.83 -1.14 -1.74
N TYR A 5 -1.41 0.06 -2.12
CA TYR A 5 -0.87 0.37 -3.43
C TYR A 5 0.63 0.58 -3.29
N GLN A 6 1.40 -0.15 -4.08
CA GLN A 6 2.85 -0.06 -4.13
C GLN A 6 3.30 0.47 -5.49
N ALA A 7 4.24 1.41 -5.48
CA ALA A 7 4.91 1.91 -6.67
C ALA A 7 6.44 1.92 -6.47
N THR A 8 7.20 1.93 -7.57
CA THR A 8 8.66 2.10 -7.57
C THR A 8 9.09 3.52 -7.95
N ALA A 9 8.12 4.40 -8.18
CA ALA A 9 8.32 5.82 -8.44
C ALA A 9 7.35 6.65 -7.57
N PRO A 10 7.76 7.83 -7.09
CA PRO A 10 6.87 8.70 -6.32
C PRO A 10 5.60 9.05 -7.12
N GLY A 11 4.45 8.91 -6.49
CA GLY A 11 3.12 9.17 -7.07
C GLY A 11 2.71 8.16 -8.15
N GLY A 12 3.39 7.03 -8.26
CA GLY A 12 3.16 6.02 -9.29
C GLY A 12 2.06 5.00 -8.95
N GLU A 13 1.35 5.14 -7.84
CA GLU A 13 0.36 4.17 -7.38
C GLU A 13 -0.87 4.10 -8.29
N ASP A 14 -1.14 2.90 -8.83
CA ASP A 14 -2.37 2.64 -9.59
C ASP A 14 -3.56 2.38 -8.65
N PHE A 15 -4.33 3.42 -8.36
CA PHE A 15 -5.50 3.31 -7.49
C PHE A 15 -6.65 2.43 -8.03
N ALA A 16 -6.61 2.04 -9.32
CA ALA A 16 -7.58 1.11 -9.89
C ALA A 16 -7.25 -0.35 -9.56
N LYS A 17 -5.98 -0.67 -9.26
CA LYS A 17 -5.51 -2.04 -9.03
C LYS A 17 -4.63 -2.10 -7.77
N PRO A 18 -5.19 -2.50 -6.62
CA PRO A 18 -4.40 -2.66 -5.40
C PRO A 18 -3.32 -3.73 -5.58
N THR A 19 -2.13 -3.47 -5.04
CA THR A 19 -1.03 -4.45 -5.01
C THR A 19 -1.32 -5.54 -3.98
N TYR A 20 -1.82 -5.12 -2.82
CA TYR A 20 -2.25 -6.03 -1.75
C TYR A 20 -3.59 -5.60 -1.17
N THR A 21 -4.26 -6.54 -0.51
CA THR A 21 -5.47 -6.28 0.27
C THR A 21 -5.30 -6.93 1.63
N SER A 22 -5.57 -6.17 2.69
CA SER A 22 -5.57 -6.68 4.05
C SER A 22 -6.80 -7.53 4.32
N ASP A 23 -6.72 -8.41 5.33
CA ASP A 23 -7.91 -9.04 5.88
C ASP A 23 -8.90 -8.00 6.46
N PRO A 24 -10.20 -8.32 6.56
CA PRO A 24 -11.16 -7.44 7.21
C PRO A 24 -10.82 -7.20 8.69
N GLY A 25 -10.79 -5.93 9.11
CA GLY A 25 -10.60 -5.55 10.52
C GLY A 25 -9.14 -5.42 10.97
N VAL A 26 -8.16 -5.84 10.16
CA VAL A 26 -6.74 -5.62 10.48
C VAL A 26 -6.32 -4.20 10.08
N THR A 27 -5.42 -3.60 10.86
CA THR A 27 -4.90 -2.23 10.65
C THR A 27 -3.41 -2.21 10.29
N SER A 28 -2.79 -3.38 10.17
CA SER A 28 -1.39 -3.57 9.80
C SER A 28 -1.27 -4.61 8.69
N PHE A 29 -0.35 -4.40 7.76
CA PHE A 29 0.00 -5.35 6.71
C PHE A 29 1.51 -5.42 6.57
N GLY A 30 2.07 -6.62 6.64
CA GLY A 30 3.48 -6.85 6.35
C GLY A 30 3.65 -7.14 4.87
N THR A 31 4.40 -6.29 4.16
CA THR A 31 4.78 -6.59 2.78
C THR A 31 5.76 -7.77 2.75
N PRO A 32 5.82 -8.53 1.65
CA PRO A 32 7.00 -9.35 1.38
C PRO A 32 8.29 -8.50 1.44
N PRO A 33 9.46 -9.12 1.64
CA PRO A 33 10.74 -8.41 1.64
C PRO A 33 10.86 -7.52 0.41
N LEU A 34 11.24 -6.27 0.63
CA LEU A 34 11.44 -5.29 -0.43
C LEU A 34 12.91 -5.35 -0.85
N PRO A 35 13.21 -5.62 -2.13
CA PRO A 35 14.57 -5.54 -2.64
C PRO A 35 15.25 -4.21 -2.30
N ASP A 36 16.50 -4.29 -1.81
CA ASP A 36 17.27 -3.11 -1.35
C ASP A 36 17.71 -2.18 -2.49
N ASP A 37 17.59 -2.61 -3.75
CA ASP A 37 18.01 -1.87 -4.94
C ASP A 37 16.95 -0.90 -5.47
N ALA A 38 15.77 -0.85 -4.85
CA ALA A 38 14.67 0.01 -5.29
C ALA A 38 14.00 0.76 -4.13
N ALA A 39 13.64 2.02 -4.40
CA ALA A 39 12.72 2.75 -3.54
C ALA A 39 11.30 2.28 -3.81
N TYR A 40 10.55 1.99 -2.73
CA TYR A 40 9.14 1.66 -2.81
C TYR A 40 8.31 2.73 -2.15
N TYR A 41 7.14 3.00 -2.71
CA TYR A 41 6.20 4.00 -2.26
C TYR A 41 4.85 3.34 -2.01
N PHE A 42 4.21 3.73 -0.92
CA PHE A 42 2.98 3.11 -0.46
C PHE A 42 1.91 4.15 -0.17
N VAL A 43 0.72 3.90 -0.69
CA VAL A 43 -0.53 4.54 -0.27
C VAL A 43 -1.49 3.44 0.19
N VAL A 44 -2.20 3.71 1.29
CA VAL A 44 -3.19 2.79 1.85
C VAL A 44 -4.57 3.43 1.83
N ARG A 45 -5.57 2.70 1.32
CA ARG A 45 -6.97 3.11 1.30
C ARG A 45 -7.90 2.08 1.95
N ALA A 46 -8.71 2.48 2.90
CA ALA A 46 -9.86 1.74 3.36
C ALA A 46 -10.86 1.47 2.22
N ARG A 47 -11.35 0.23 2.18
CA ARG A 47 -12.44 -0.23 1.33
C ARG A 47 -13.53 -0.88 2.17
N ASP A 48 -14.78 -0.51 1.92
CA ASP A 48 -15.96 -1.11 2.56
C ASP A 48 -16.44 -2.38 1.83
N LYS A 49 -17.51 -3.02 2.32
CA LYS A 49 -18.09 -4.23 1.70
C LYS A 49 -18.81 -3.95 0.38
N ALA A 50 -19.22 -2.70 0.13
CA ALA A 50 -19.85 -2.28 -1.12
C ALA A 50 -18.81 -1.92 -2.20
N GLY A 51 -17.52 -1.91 -1.85
CA GLY A 51 -16.43 -1.57 -2.75
C GLY A 51 -16.10 -0.08 -2.80
N ASN A 52 -16.73 0.75 -1.95
CA ASN A 52 -16.36 2.15 -1.83
C ASN A 52 -14.97 2.24 -1.20
N ARG A 53 -14.11 3.06 -1.79
CA ARG A 53 -12.74 3.31 -1.33
C ARG A 53 -12.63 4.75 -0.88
N ASP A 54 -11.81 5.00 0.13
CA ASP A 54 -11.47 6.39 0.46
C ASP A 54 -10.55 7.01 -0.61
N THR A 55 -10.19 8.28 -0.41
CA THR A 55 -9.45 9.10 -1.37
C THR A 55 -8.07 9.53 -0.87
N ASN A 56 -7.50 8.81 0.10
CA ASN A 56 -6.18 9.08 0.68
C ASN A 56 -5.11 9.13 -0.41
N ARG A 57 -4.27 10.15 -0.33
CA ARG A 57 -3.12 10.39 -1.22
C ARG A 57 -1.83 10.57 -0.43
N VAL A 58 -1.86 10.29 0.87
CA VAL A 58 -0.68 10.35 1.72
C VAL A 58 0.21 9.15 1.39
N GLU A 59 1.27 9.44 0.66
CA GLU A 59 2.32 8.49 0.29
C GLU A 59 3.35 8.35 1.42
N ARG A 60 3.92 7.15 1.55
CA ARG A 60 5.01 6.82 2.46
C ARG A 60 6.06 6.00 1.73
N VAL A 61 7.33 6.30 1.98
CA VAL A 61 8.45 5.48 1.49
C VAL A 61 8.52 4.18 2.29
N GLY A 62 8.68 3.05 1.61
CA GLY A 62 9.08 1.79 2.20
C GLY A 62 10.53 1.87 2.60
N MET A 63 10.79 1.81 3.89
CA MET A 63 12.15 1.58 4.39
C MET A 63 12.29 0.08 4.59
N ASN A 64 13.24 -0.55 3.90
CA ASN A 64 13.63 -1.90 4.29
C ASN A 64 14.22 -1.77 5.71
N LEU A 65 13.61 -2.44 6.69
CA LEU A 65 14.10 -2.40 8.07
C LEU A 65 15.36 -3.27 8.14
N CYS A 66 16.44 -2.79 7.54
CA CYS A 66 17.76 -3.38 7.67
C CYS A 66 18.28 -3.05 9.06
N VAL A 67 18.05 -3.96 10.02
CA VAL A 67 18.96 -4.20 11.14
C VAL A 67 19.07 -5.69 11.41
#